data_AF-A0A0L0DNJ7-F1
#
_entry.id   AF-A0A0L0DNJ7-F1
#
_cell.length_a   1.000
_cell.length_b   1.000
_cell.length_c   1.000
_cell.angle_alpha   90.00
_cell.angle_beta   90.00
_cell.angle_gamma   90.00
#
_symmetry.space_group_name_H-M   'P 1'
#
loop_
_entity.id
_entity.type
_entity.pdbx_description
1 polymer ?
#
loop_
_entity_poly.entity_id
_entity_poly.type
_entity_poly.pdbx_seq_one_letter_code
_entity_poly.pdbx_strand_id
1 'polypeptide(L)'
;MPMMGNDASAVPGPESGTVVWLTTQVSRRNKRKDKVFVNNAIVRSKWDSDKTVTENYKNLGLVRATNIAINSSQSKADRKKSRQAAAASSDGVTTITLQPGQKLQDLNIVAELEKQAKRKKPLRFRSLSAQQFRDMHAFVKKHGDDVAKMARDMRLNRWQKTATQLAKSLAIYNEMFERVLDDRFGGMDLYTTNEVRLIAGKEPLTNREHRAISKANYRAQIARMDAEEAAAEAAAAAVSDYDESSEDDGEESE
;
A
#
# COMPACT_ATOMS: atom_id res chain seq x y z
N MET A 1 -92.92 -56.63 44.24
CA MET A 1 -91.45 -56.81 44.38
C MET A 1 -90.81 -56.40 43.05
N PRO A 2 -89.64 -55.72 42.97
CA PRO A 2 -88.79 -55.02 43.97
C PRO A 2 -88.90 -53.47 43.82
N MET A 3 -88.67 -52.59 44.82
CA MET A 3 -87.53 -52.26 45.72
C MET A 3 -86.52 -51.25 45.13
N MET A 4 -86.33 -50.14 45.86
CA MET A 4 -85.13 -49.28 46.07
C MET A 4 -84.32 -48.85 44.82
N GLY A 5 -84.10 -47.56 44.55
CA GLY A 5 -83.40 -46.61 45.41
C GLY A 5 -81.88 -46.75 45.20
N ASN A 6 -81.20 -45.75 44.63
CA ASN A 6 -80.25 -44.87 45.33
C ASN A 6 -79.38 -44.09 44.33
N ASP A 7 -79.32 -42.78 44.55
CA ASP A 7 -78.40 -41.82 43.94
C ASP A 7 -76.93 -42.14 44.28
N ALA A 8 -76.02 -41.85 43.36
CA ALA A 8 -74.63 -41.54 43.69
C ALA A 8 -73.95 -40.69 42.61
N SER A 9 -73.96 -39.38 42.87
CA SER A 9 -72.86 -38.42 42.68
C SER A 9 -72.17 -38.33 41.32
N ALA A 10 -72.46 -37.23 40.62
CA ALA A 10 -71.69 -36.65 39.53
C ALA A 10 -70.22 -36.40 39.94
N VAL A 11 -69.29 -36.87 39.10
CA VAL A 11 -67.87 -36.55 39.15
C VAL A 11 -67.65 -35.21 38.42
N PRO A 12 -67.17 -34.14 39.07
CA PRO A 12 -66.78 -32.91 38.37
C PRO A 12 -65.43 -33.11 37.66
N GLY A 13 -65.37 -32.68 36.39
CA GLY A 13 -64.19 -32.79 35.52
C GLY A 13 -63.00 -31.93 35.98
N PRO A 14 -61.79 -32.21 35.46
CA PRO A 14 -60.58 -31.54 35.90
C PRO A 14 -60.58 -30.07 35.50
N GLU A 15 -60.33 -29.25 36.51
CA GLU A 15 -60.26 -27.79 36.48
C GLU A 15 -59.20 -27.31 35.49
N SER A 16 -59.58 -26.37 34.62
CA SER A 16 -58.73 -25.75 33.61
C SER A 16 -57.66 -24.87 34.25
N GLY A 17 -56.49 -25.44 34.54
CA GLY A 17 -55.30 -24.70 34.94
C GLY A 17 -54.73 -23.87 33.79
N THR A 18 -54.79 -22.55 33.89
CA THR A 18 -54.08 -21.60 33.01
C THR A 18 -52.57 -21.73 33.20
N VAL A 19 -51.87 -22.22 32.17
CA VAL A 19 -50.40 -22.22 32.12
C VAL A 19 -49.93 -20.82 31.74
N VAL A 20 -49.41 -20.07 32.72
CA VAL A 20 -48.76 -18.77 32.51
C VAL A 20 -47.35 -19.02 31.99
N TRP A 21 -47.11 -18.73 30.71
CA TRP A 21 -45.77 -18.72 30.15
C TRP A 21 -45.00 -17.48 30.66
N LEU A 22 -44.05 -17.65 31.58
CA LEU A 22 -43.08 -16.60 31.88
C LEU A 22 -42.16 -16.41 30.67
N THR A 23 -42.36 -15.34 29.89
CA THR A 23 -41.37 -14.90 28.92
C THR A 23 -40.22 -14.22 29.66
N THR A 24 -39.19 -14.99 29.99
CA THR A 24 -37.93 -14.42 30.50
C THR A 24 -37.34 -13.51 29.42
N GLN A 25 -37.34 -12.20 29.67
CA GLN A 25 -36.65 -11.21 28.84
C GLN A 25 -35.14 -11.49 28.85
N VAL A 26 -34.62 -12.09 27.79
CA VAL A 26 -33.19 -12.23 27.58
C VAL A 26 -32.64 -10.88 27.13
N SER A 27 -32.11 -10.10 28.08
CA SER A 27 -31.34 -8.89 27.80
C SER A 27 -30.17 -9.26 26.87
N ARG A 28 -30.24 -8.83 25.61
CA ARG A 28 -29.09 -8.91 24.69
C ARG A 28 -28.01 -7.99 25.25
N ARG A 29 -26.97 -8.59 25.86
CA ARG A 29 -25.76 -7.88 26.29
C ARG A 29 -25.21 -7.13 25.07
N ASN A 30 -25.31 -5.81 25.08
CA ASN A 30 -24.89 -4.97 23.96
C ASN A 30 -23.37 -5.08 23.83
N LYS A 31 -22.88 -5.88 22.88
CA LYS A 31 -21.44 -5.96 22.59
C LYS A 31 -20.98 -4.55 22.26
N ARG A 32 -20.01 -4.02 23.03
CA ARG A 32 -19.40 -2.72 22.72
C ARG A 32 -18.90 -2.79 21.29
N LYS A 33 -19.22 -1.77 20.49
CA LYS A 33 -18.77 -1.71 19.10
C LYS A 33 -17.25 -1.56 19.11
N ASP A 34 -16.54 -2.51 18.51
CA ASP A 34 -15.09 -2.41 18.38
C ASP A 34 -14.73 -1.17 17.55
N LYS A 35 -13.74 -0.41 18.03
CA LYS A 35 -13.29 0.81 17.35
C LYS A 35 -12.63 0.42 16.02
N VAL A 36 -13.02 1.10 14.94
CA VAL A 36 -12.45 0.83 13.61
C VAL A 36 -10.96 1.19 13.61
N PHE A 37 -10.11 0.23 13.25
CA PHE A 37 -8.66 0.43 13.17
C PHE A 37 -8.27 1.00 11.79
N VAL A 38 -7.80 2.24 11.77
CA VAL A 38 -7.29 2.92 10.58
C VAL A 38 -5.77 2.79 10.53
N ASN A 39 -5.17 2.10 9.55
CA ASN A 39 -3.72 1.84 9.55
C ASN A 39 -2.89 3.11 9.26
N ASN A 40 -3.22 3.84 8.19
CA ASN A 40 -2.46 5.01 7.74
C ASN A 40 -2.53 6.18 8.76
N ALA A 41 -1.37 6.75 9.09
CA ALA A 41 -1.25 7.87 10.01
C ALA A 41 -1.97 9.15 9.54
N ILE A 42 -1.91 9.48 8.24
CA ILE A 42 -2.59 10.65 7.67
C ILE A 42 -4.10 10.51 7.89
N VAL A 43 -4.67 9.39 7.43
CA VAL A 43 -6.11 9.13 7.53
C VAL A 43 -6.53 9.08 9.00
N ARG A 44 -5.72 8.47 9.87
CA ARG A 44 -6.00 8.41 11.31
C ARG A 44 -6.05 9.80 11.95
N SER A 45 -5.19 10.73 11.56
CA SER A 45 -5.18 12.10 12.13
C SER A 45 -6.48 12.87 11.86
N LYS A 46 -7.17 12.51 10.78
CA LYS A 46 -8.41 13.16 10.32
C LYS A 46 -9.63 12.25 10.50
N TRP A 47 -9.49 11.15 11.25
CA TRP A 47 -10.55 10.19 11.50
C TRP A 47 -11.33 10.56 12.76
N ASP A 48 -12.61 10.86 12.60
CA ASP A 48 -13.54 11.11 13.71
C ASP A 48 -14.13 9.78 14.21
N SER A 49 -14.00 9.47 15.50
CA SER A 49 -14.55 8.22 16.06
C SER A 49 -16.05 8.25 16.28
N ASP A 50 -16.66 9.43 16.30
CA ASP A 50 -18.06 9.61 16.65
C ASP A 50 -18.95 9.50 15.41
N LYS A 51 -18.39 9.81 14.24
CA LYS A 51 -19.04 9.69 12.94
C LYS A 51 -19.03 8.26 12.41
N THR A 52 -19.98 7.98 11.51
CA THR A 52 -20.03 6.69 10.83
C THR A 52 -18.85 6.54 9.86
N VAL A 53 -18.42 5.29 9.61
CA VAL A 53 -17.36 4.99 8.63
C VAL A 53 -17.69 5.60 7.27
N THR A 54 -18.93 5.49 6.80
CA THR A 54 -19.34 6.04 5.49
C THR A 54 -19.22 7.56 5.45
N GLU A 55 -19.59 8.24 6.54
CA GLU A 55 -19.49 9.69 6.65
C GLU A 55 -18.04 10.17 6.74
N ASN A 56 -17.19 9.45 7.47
CA ASN A 56 -15.75 9.73 7.50
C ASN A 56 -15.12 9.62 6.11
N TYR A 57 -15.39 8.53 5.38
CA TYR A 57 -14.88 8.39 4.01
C TYR A 57 -15.36 9.53 3.12
N LYS A 58 -16.64 9.93 3.21
CA LYS A 58 -17.17 11.09 2.46
C LYS A 58 -16.48 12.41 2.83
N ASN A 59 -16.29 12.69 4.12
CA ASN A 59 -15.61 13.89 4.60
C ASN A 59 -14.15 13.92 4.16
N LEU A 60 -13.49 12.76 4.08
CA LEU A 60 -12.10 12.64 3.61
C LEU A 60 -11.97 12.70 2.07
N GLY A 61 -13.08 12.80 1.32
CA GLY A 61 -13.06 12.70 -0.14
C GLY A 61 -12.75 11.30 -0.68
N LEU A 62 -12.87 10.27 0.16
CA LEU A 62 -12.58 8.88 -0.17
C LEU A 62 -13.86 8.08 -0.42
N VAL A 63 -13.75 7.06 -1.28
CA VAL A 63 -14.87 6.16 -1.55
C VAL A 63 -14.76 4.91 -0.67
N ARG A 64 -15.78 4.66 0.16
CA ARG A 64 -15.83 3.46 1.03
C ARG A 64 -15.96 2.15 0.24
N ALA A 65 -16.74 2.15 -0.84
CA ALA A 65 -17.03 0.97 -1.65
C ALA A 65 -16.81 1.28 -3.13
N THR A 66 -15.60 1.03 -3.62
CA THR A 66 -15.16 1.34 -4.98
C THR A 66 -16.05 0.69 -6.04
N ASN A 67 -16.31 -0.62 -5.90
CA ASN A 67 -17.14 -1.35 -6.87
C ASN A 67 -18.58 -0.84 -6.93
N ILE A 68 -19.16 -0.38 -5.82
CA ILE A 68 -20.51 0.20 -5.83
C ILE A 68 -20.46 1.57 -6.48
N ALA A 69 -19.47 2.41 -6.18
CA ALA A 69 -19.34 3.72 -6.81
C ALA A 69 -19.08 3.62 -8.32
N ILE A 70 -18.28 2.65 -8.77
CA ILE A 70 -17.95 2.43 -10.19
C ILE A 70 -19.11 1.75 -10.93
N ASN A 71 -19.69 0.69 -10.35
CA ASN A 71 -20.71 -0.13 -11.02
C ASN A 71 -22.15 0.33 -10.72
N SER A 72 -22.36 1.31 -9.85
CA SER A 72 -23.67 1.97 -9.76
C SER A 72 -23.83 2.81 -11.02
N SER A 73 -24.31 2.18 -12.09
CA SER A 73 -24.99 2.92 -13.14
C SER A 73 -26.08 3.72 -12.44
N GLN A 74 -25.92 5.05 -12.34
CA GLN A 74 -26.93 5.95 -11.76
C GLN A 74 -28.32 5.47 -12.17
N SER A 75 -29.21 5.29 -11.20
CA SER A 75 -30.59 4.91 -11.52
C SER A 75 -31.17 5.91 -12.51
N LYS A 76 -32.15 5.53 -13.33
CA LYS A 76 -32.78 6.48 -14.28
C LYS A 76 -33.30 7.75 -13.57
N ALA A 77 -33.69 7.64 -12.30
CA ALA A 77 -34.09 8.78 -11.47
C ALA A 77 -32.90 9.69 -11.08
N ASP A 78 -31.77 9.10 -10.71
CA ASP A 78 -30.56 9.87 -10.38
C ASP A 78 -29.97 10.57 -11.61
N ARG A 79 -30.02 9.91 -12.79
CA ARG A 79 -29.66 10.54 -14.08
C ARG A 79 -30.58 11.69 -14.45
N LYS A 80 -31.87 11.60 -14.11
CA LYS A 80 -32.85 12.68 -14.33
C LYS A 80 -32.56 13.87 -13.40
N LYS A 81 -32.21 13.59 -12.13
CA LYS A 81 -31.86 14.62 -11.14
C LYS A 81 -30.54 15.32 -11.45
N SER A 82 -29.52 14.57 -11.90
CA SER A 82 -28.25 15.15 -12.36
C SER A 82 -28.39 15.95 -13.66
N ARG A 83 -29.22 15.51 -14.62
CA ARG A 83 -29.56 16.30 -15.82
C ARG A 83 -30.35 17.57 -15.51
N GLN A 84 -31.26 17.53 -14.54
CA GLN A 84 -31.99 18.71 -14.09
C GLN A 84 -31.10 19.70 -13.33
N ALA A 85 -30.11 19.23 -12.59
CA ALA A 85 -29.10 20.07 -11.96
C ALA A 85 -28.11 20.67 -12.98
N ALA A 86 -27.71 19.91 -13.99
CA ALA A 86 -26.82 20.39 -15.06
C ALA A 86 -27.50 21.39 -16.01
N ALA A 87 -28.81 21.32 -16.20
CA ALA A 87 -29.57 22.30 -16.98
C ALA A 87 -29.69 23.68 -16.29
N ALA A 88 -29.29 23.79 -15.02
CA ALA A 88 -29.32 25.03 -14.25
C ALA A 88 -27.94 25.72 -14.12
N SER A 89 -26.87 25.14 -14.67
CA SER A 89 -25.51 25.69 -14.62
C SER A 89 -24.89 25.69 -16.01
N SER A 90 -24.86 26.85 -16.67
CA SER A 90 -24.49 26.99 -18.08
C SER A 90 -23.00 27.17 -18.36
N ASP A 91 -22.11 27.18 -17.37
CA ASP A 91 -20.68 27.39 -17.60
C ASP A 91 -19.89 26.10 -17.37
N GLY A 92 -19.37 25.55 -18.46
CA GLY A 92 -18.70 24.25 -18.56
C GLY A 92 -17.29 24.20 -17.95
N VAL A 93 -17.11 24.68 -16.72
CA VAL A 93 -15.96 24.33 -15.89
C VAL A 93 -16.42 23.24 -14.94
N THR A 94 -15.80 22.06 -15.01
CA THR A 94 -15.98 20.96 -14.04
C THR A 94 -15.40 21.34 -12.68
N THR A 95 -16.03 22.30 -12.02
CA THR A 95 -15.81 22.61 -10.62
C THR A 95 -16.48 21.51 -9.81
N ILE A 96 -15.67 20.77 -9.03
CA ILE A 96 -16.19 19.83 -8.03
C ILE A 96 -17.14 20.62 -7.12
N THR A 97 -18.45 20.38 -7.24
CA THR A 97 -19.45 21.09 -6.45
C THR A 97 -19.34 20.65 -5.00
N LEU A 98 -18.61 21.42 -4.20
CA LEU A 98 -18.57 21.29 -2.74
C LEU A 98 -19.98 21.52 -2.19
N GLN A 99 -20.47 20.60 -1.36
CA GLN A 99 -21.76 20.82 -0.68
C GLN A 99 -21.65 22.04 0.27
N PRO A 100 -22.72 22.83 0.44
CA PRO A 100 -22.70 23.99 1.33
C PRO A 100 -22.40 23.52 2.76
N GLY A 101 -21.21 23.86 3.26
CA GLY A 101 -20.69 23.46 4.57
C GLY A 101 -19.41 22.61 4.56
N GLN A 102 -18.90 22.18 3.40
CA GLN A 102 -17.60 21.51 3.34
C GLN A 102 -16.46 22.52 3.51
N LYS A 103 -15.67 22.35 4.57
CA LYS A 103 -14.45 23.13 4.77
C LYS A 103 -13.40 22.68 3.76
N LEU A 104 -12.60 23.61 3.23
CA LEU A 104 -11.50 23.40 2.29
C LEU A 104 -10.43 22.36 2.72
N GLN A 105 -10.55 21.82 3.94
CA GLN A 105 -9.63 20.89 4.57
C GLN A 105 -9.76 19.45 4.04
N ASP A 106 -10.84 19.14 3.32
CA ASP A 106 -11.15 17.82 2.76
C ASP A 106 -10.30 17.51 1.51
N LEU A 107 -9.75 18.53 0.84
CA LEU A 107 -8.88 18.41 -0.35
C LEU A 107 -7.40 18.12 0.00
N ASN A 108 -6.96 18.50 1.20
CA ASN A 108 -5.55 18.44 1.58
C ASN A 108 -5.07 16.99 1.82
N ILE A 109 -5.97 16.11 2.28
CA ILE A 109 -5.63 14.72 2.62
C ILE A 109 -5.41 13.88 1.37
N VAL A 110 -6.26 14.04 0.36
CA VAL A 110 -6.12 13.33 -0.92
C VAL A 110 -4.83 13.75 -1.60
N ALA A 111 -4.54 15.05 -1.65
CA ALA A 111 -3.28 15.57 -2.17
C ALA A 111 -2.05 15.02 -1.41
N GLU A 112 -2.11 14.94 -0.08
CA GLU A 112 -1.03 14.37 0.74
C GLU A 112 -0.85 12.86 0.50
N LEU A 113 -1.95 12.11 0.38
CA LEU A 113 -1.92 10.68 0.06
C LEU A 113 -1.39 10.43 -1.35
N GLU A 114 -1.74 11.28 -2.32
CA GLU A 114 -1.19 11.22 -3.67
C GLU A 114 0.30 11.54 -3.69
N LYS A 115 0.75 12.55 -2.92
CA LYS A 115 2.19 12.85 -2.73
C LYS A 115 2.91 11.63 -2.15
N GLN A 116 2.37 11.01 -1.10
CA GLN A 116 2.93 9.79 -0.52
C GLN A 116 2.93 8.60 -1.49
N ALA A 117 1.89 8.45 -2.32
CA ALA A 117 1.80 7.38 -3.30
C ALA A 117 2.81 7.55 -4.45
N LYS A 118 3.05 8.80 -4.86
CA LYS A 118 4.04 9.16 -5.90
C LYS A 118 5.48 9.06 -5.38
N ARG A 119 5.71 9.17 -4.07
CA ARG A 119 7.05 9.08 -3.47
C ARG A 119 7.72 7.77 -3.86
N LYS A 120 8.82 7.87 -4.62
CA LYS A 120 9.59 6.71 -5.08
C LYS A 120 10.21 6.03 -3.86
N LYS A 121 10.18 4.69 -3.83
CA LYS A 121 10.85 3.91 -2.79
C LYS A 121 12.24 3.49 -3.29
N PRO A 122 13.24 3.40 -2.41
CA PRO A 122 14.56 2.90 -2.78
C PRO A 122 14.44 1.49 -3.35
N LEU A 123 14.95 1.31 -4.58
CA LEU A 123 15.03 0.00 -5.19
C LEU A 123 16.05 -0.85 -4.43
N ARG A 124 15.67 -2.09 -4.11
CA ARG A 124 16.56 -3.08 -3.53
C ARG A 124 17.41 -3.70 -4.62
N PHE A 125 18.71 -3.84 -4.35
CA PHE A 125 19.58 -4.58 -5.25
C PHE A 125 19.21 -6.06 -5.28
N ARG A 126 19.12 -6.64 -6.48
CA ARG A 126 18.89 -8.08 -6.67
C ARG A 126 20.25 -8.77 -6.81
N SER A 127 20.78 -9.24 -5.69
CA SER A 127 22.04 -10.01 -5.68
C SER A 127 21.84 -11.44 -6.20
N LEU A 128 22.95 -12.08 -6.60
CA LEU A 128 23.01 -13.53 -6.77
C LEU A 128 22.96 -14.22 -5.42
N SER A 129 22.58 -15.51 -5.41
CA SER A 129 22.78 -16.33 -4.22
C SER A 129 24.27 -16.61 -4.00
N ALA A 130 24.67 -16.86 -2.76
CA ALA A 130 26.05 -17.20 -2.43
C ALA A 130 26.63 -18.35 -3.28
N GLN A 131 25.84 -19.40 -3.55
CA GLN A 131 26.31 -20.50 -4.39
C GLN A 131 26.47 -20.07 -5.86
N GLN A 132 25.51 -19.32 -6.40
CA GLN A 132 25.62 -18.80 -7.77
C GLN A 132 26.81 -17.85 -7.93
N PHE A 133 27.12 -17.09 -6.88
CA PHE A 133 28.27 -16.22 -6.81
C PHE A 133 29.58 -17.01 -6.82
N ARG A 134 29.69 -18.09 -6.03
CA ARG A 134 30.88 -18.98 -6.07
C ARG A 134 31.07 -19.63 -7.43
N ASP A 135 29.99 -20.12 -8.02
CA ASP A 135 30.03 -20.70 -9.36
C ASP A 135 30.55 -19.66 -10.36
N MET A 136 30.07 -18.41 -10.26
CA MET A 136 30.53 -17.32 -11.13
C MET A 136 31.98 -16.93 -10.88
N HIS A 137 32.41 -16.86 -9.62
CA HIS A 137 33.82 -16.65 -9.29
C HIS A 137 34.71 -17.76 -9.87
N ALA A 138 34.26 -19.02 -9.86
CA ALA A 138 34.98 -20.13 -10.49
C ALA A 138 35.05 -19.98 -12.03
N PHE A 139 33.99 -19.49 -12.66
CA PHE A 139 34.02 -19.16 -14.09
C PHE A 139 35.02 -18.04 -14.40
N VAL A 140 34.96 -16.93 -13.67
CA VAL A 140 35.86 -15.77 -13.86
C VAL A 140 37.30 -16.16 -13.60
N LYS A 141 37.58 -16.94 -12.55
CA LYS A 141 38.92 -17.44 -12.24
C LYS A 141 39.51 -18.31 -13.36
N LYS A 142 38.69 -19.05 -14.11
CA LYS A 142 39.16 -19.96 -15.18
C LYS A 142 39.18 -19.31 -16.56
N HIS A 143 38.15 -18.54 -16.88
CA HIS A 143 37.89 -18.03 -18.24
C HIS A 143 37.96 -16.50 -18.34
N GLY A 144 38.19 -15.77 -17.25
CA GLY A 144 38.17 -14.31 -17.23
C GLY A 144 36.77 -13.77 -17.56
N ASP A 145 36.67 -12.93 -18.59
CA ASP A 145 35.40 -12.34 -19.04
C ASP A 145 34.79 -13.05 -20.28
N ASP A 146 35.40 -14.15 -20.73
CA ASP A 146 34.98 -14.86 -21.95
C ASP A 146 33.71 -15.70 -21.74
N VAL A 147 32.54 -15.05 -21.84
CA VAL A 147 31.23 -15.69 -21.65
C VAL A 147 31.00 -16.87 -22.60
N ALA A 148 31.52 -16.79 -23.83
CA ALA A 148 31.39 -17.85 -24.82
C ALA A 148 32.17 -19.12 -24.45
N LYS A 149 33.27 -18.99 -23.68
CA LYS A 149 34.04 -20.13 -23.16
C LYS A 149 33.38 -20.69 -21.90
N MET A 150 32.87 -19.82 -21.02
CA MET A 150 32.10 -20.23 -19.83
C MET A 150 30.89 -21.09 -20.21
N ALA A 151 30.15 -20.70 -21.25
CA ALA A 151 28.98 -21.44 -21.71
C ALA A 151 29.34 -22.84 -22.24
N ARG A 152 30.49 -22.98 -22.91
CA ARG A 152 30.99 -24.25 -23.47
C ARG A 152 31.63 -25.17 -22.43
N ASP A 153 31.99 -24.65 -21.26
CA ASP A 153 32.61 -25.46 -20.21
C ASP A 153 31.58 -26.37 -19.54
N MET A 154 31.47 -27.60 -20.01
CA MET A 154 30.51 -28.59 -19.51
C MET A 154 30.74 -28.97 -18.04
N ARG A 155 31.96 -28.80 -17.51
CA ARG A 155 32.30 -29.19 -16.13
C ARG A 155 31.81 -28.14 -15.14
N LEU A 156 32.04 -26.86 -15.43
CA LEU A 156 31.58 -25.76 -14.59
C LEU A 156 30.11 -25.40 -14.87
N ASN A 157 29.69 -25.42 -16.14
CA ASN A 157 28.32 -25.15 -16.57
C ASN A 157 27.43 -26.41 -16.57
N ARG A 158 27.33 -27.07 -15.42
CA ARG A 158 26.55 -28.32 -15.26
C ARG A 158 25.09 -28.17 -15.67
N TRP A 159 24.50 -27.01 -15.40
CA TRP A 159 23.11 -26.68 -15.74
C TRP A 159 22.95 -26.10 -17.15
N GLN A 160 24.01 -26.13 -17.97
CA GLN A 160 23.97 -25.70 -19.37
C GLN A 160 23.33 -24.31 -19.56
N LYS A 161 23.66 -23.35 -18.67
CA LYS A 161 23.20 -21.97 -18.78
C LYS A 161 23.62 -21.38 -20.11
N THR A 162 22.71 -20.63 -20.73
CA THR A 162 23.01 -19.96 -21.99
C THR A 162 24.06 -18.87 -21.80
N ALA A 163 24.77 -18.51 -22.86
CA ALA A 163 25.74 -17.40 -22.82
C ALA A 163 25.08 -16.09 -22.35
N THR A 164 23.83 -15.82 -22.77
CA THR A 164 23.10 -14.62 -22.34
C THR A 164 22.78 -14.62 -20.83
N GLN A 165 22.45 -15.77 -20.26
CA GLN A 165 22.23 -15.90 -18.81
C GLN A 165 23.52 -15.73 -18.02
N LEU A 166 24.63 -16.28 -18.52
CA LEU A 166 25.95 -16.12 -17.92
C LEU A 166 26.41 -14.66 -17.98
N ALA A 167 26.19 -13.96 -19.09
CA ALA A 167 26.49 -12.53 -19.21
C ALA A 167 25.71 -11.68 -18.19
N LYS A 168 24.40 -11.93 -18.02
CA LYS A 168 23.59 -11.24 -17.01
C LYS A 168 24.10 -11.51 -15.60
N SER A 169 24.48 -12.75 -15.32
CA SER A 169 24.99 -13.13 -14.00
C SER A 169 26.40 -12.58 -13.77
N LEU A 170 27.23 -12.42 -14.80
CA LEU A 170 28.54 -11.77 -14.73
C LEU A 170 28.40 -10.27 -14.41
N ALA A 171 27.42 -9.59 -15.04
CA ALA A 171 27.12 -8.20 -14.72
C ALA A 171 26.72 -8.01 -13.25
N ILE A 172 25.81 -8.85 -12.73
CA ILE A 172 25.41 -8.81 -11.31
C ILE A 172 26.60 -9.14 -10.40
N TYR A 173 27.44 -10.09 -10.80
CA TYR A 173 28.64 -10.48 -10.05
C TYR A 173 29.61 -9.29 -9.89
N ASN A 174 29.91 -8.56 -10.96
CA ASN A 174 30.76 -7.37 -10.90
C ASN A 174 30.12 -6.29 -10.02
N GLU A 175 28.82 -6.05 -10.18
CA GLU A 175 28.07 -5.07 -9.38
C GLU A 175 28.04 -5.46 -7.88
N MET A 176 28.04 -6.76 -7.56
CA MET A 176 28.19 -7.25 -6.18
C MET A 176 29.56 -6.92 -5.59
N PHE A 177 30.65 -7.10 -6.35
CA PHE A 177 31.99 -6.75 -5.88
C PHE A 177 32.12 -5.27 -5.58
N GLU A 178 31.75 -4.41 -6.53
CA GLU A 178 31.81 -2.96 -6.35
C GLU A 178 31.02 -2.52 -5.13
N ARG A 179 29.77 -3.01 -4.99
CA ARG A 179 28.93 -2.67 -3.84
C ARG A 179 29.51 -3.14 -2.51
N VAL A 180 30.05 -4.35 -2.44
CA VAL A 180 30.61 -4.87 -1.19
C VAL A 180 31.92 -4.16 -0.83
N LEU A 181 32.72 -3.80 -1.83
CA LEU A 181 33.96 -3.06 -1.63
C LEU A 181 33.70 -1.64 -1.10
N ASP A 182 32.64 -0.99 -1.56
CA ASP A 182 32.20 0.33 -1.10
C ASP A 182 31.30 0.28 0.16
N ASP A 183 31.15 -0.90 0.77
CA ASP A 183 30.23 -1.15 1.88
C ASP A 183 28.75 -0.82 1.59
N ARG A 184 28.35 -0.72 0.31
CA ARG A 184 27.00 -0.44 -0.21
C ARG A 184 26.17 -1.69 -0.49
N PHE A 185 26.23 -2.71 0.35
CA PHE A 185 25.56 -4.02 0.15
C PHE A 185 24.09 -4.07 0.63
N GLY A 186 23.38 -2.94 0.57
CA GLY A 186 21.97 -2.84 0.99
C GLY A 186 21.07 -3.83 0.24
N GLY A 187 20.45 -4.75 0.97
CA GLY A 187 19.56 -5.79 0.41
C GLY A 187 20.21 -7.17 0.23
N MET A 188 21.53 -7.30 0.43
CA MET A 188 22.23 -8.58 0.46
C MET A 188 22.19 -9.19 1.86
N ASP A 189 22.08 -10.52 1.98
CA ASP A 189 22.20 -11.21 3.25
C ASP A 189 23.65 -11.23 3.77
N LEU A 190 23.84 -11.50 5.07
CA LEU A 190 25.16 -11.52 5.70
C LEU A 190 26.09 -12.56 5.05
N TYR A 191 25.58 -13.74 4.75
CA TYR A 191 26.37 -14.86 4.27
C TYR A 191 26.96 -14.55 2.89
N THR A 192 26.11 -14.12 1.96
CA THR A 192 26.51 -13.69 0.62
C THR A 192 27.48 -12.51 0.69
N THR A 193 27.26 -11.55 1.60
CA THR A 193 28.17 -10.40 1.79
C THR A 193 29.55 -10.85 2.26
N ASN A 194 29.61 -11.78 3.21
CA ASN A 194 30.87 -12.29 3.75
C ASN A 194 31.63 -13.13 2.72
N GLU A 195 30.96 -13.91 1.88
CA GLU A 195 31.59 -14.64 0.78
C GLU A 195 32.31 -13.69 -0.20
N VAL A 196 31.65 -12.60 -0.60
CA VAL A 196 32.24 -11.59 -1.49
C VAL A 196 33.44 -10.93 -0.80
N ARG A 197 33.32 -10.58 0.48
CA ARG A 197 34.41 -9.98 1.26
C ARG A 197 35.61 -10.89 1.40
N LEU A 198 35.41 -12.16 1.72
CA LEU A 198 36.47 -13.15 1.85
C LEU A 198 37.23 -13.31 0.54
N ILE A 199 36.52 -13.40 -0.59
CA ILE A 199 37.15 -13.47 -1.91
C ILE A 199 37.93 -12.18 -2.23
N ALA A 200 37.43 -11.03 -1.78
CA ALA A 200 38.13 -9.74 -1.90
C ALA A 200 39.27 -9.55 -0.86
N GLY A 201 39.54 -10.53 0.00
CA GLY A 201 40.58 -10.45 1.04
C GLY A 201 40.23 -9.55 2.23
N LYS A 202 38.95 -9.18 2.40
CA LYS A 202 38.45 -8.42 3.56
C LYS A 202 37.97 -9.36 4.66
N GLU A 203 38.04 -8.88 5.90
CA GLU A 203 37.50 -9.61 7.05
C GLU A 203 35.97 -9.78 6.95
N PRO A 204 35.43 -10.93 7.41
CA PRO A 204 34.00 -11.15 7.43
C PRO A 204 33.34 -10.25 8.49
N LEU A 205 32.11 -9.82 8.23
CA LEU A 205 31.35 -9.01 9.18
C LEU A 205 30.57 -9.87 10.16
N THR A 206 30.35 -9.29 11.33
CA THR A 206 29.35 -9.78 12.28
C THR A 206 27.94 -9.38 11.85
N ASN A 207 26.93 -10.09 12.36
CA ASN A 207 25.52 -9.75 12.16
C ASN A 207 25.19 -8.30 12.58
N ARG A 208 25.83 -7.79 13.64
CA ARG A 208 25.58 -6.44 14.16
C ARG A 208 26.08 -5.37 13.20
N GLU A 209 27.31 -5.53 12.70
CA GLU A 209 27.95 -4.59 11.77
C GLU A 209 27.23 -4.59 10.43
N HIS A 210 26.91 -5.77 9.90
CA HIS A 210 26.19 -5.90 8.63
C HIS A 210 24.83 -5.19 8.68
N ARG A 211 24.07 -5.38 9.76
CA ARG A 211 22.79 -4.68 9.97
C ARG A 211 22.99 -3.18 10.12
N ALA A 212 24.01 -2.73 10.84
CA ALA A 212 24.30 -1.32 11.03
C ALA A 212 24.60 -0.62 9.70
N ILE A 213 25.49 -1.21 8.90
CA ILE A 213 25.87 -0.70 7.57
C ILE A 213 24.69 -0.75 6.61
N SER A 214 23.97 -1.87 6.55
CA SER A 214 22.78 -2.00 5.69
C SER A 214 21.72 -0.94 6.03
N LYS A 215 21.51 -0.67 7.31
CA LYS A 215 20.58 0.38 7.78
C LYS A 215 21.08 1.78 7.43
N ALA A 216 22.39 2.02 7.55
CA ALA A 216 23.01 3.29 7.15
C ALA A 216 22.86 3.53 5.63
N ASN A 217 23.12 2.53 4.80
CA ASN A 217 22.94 2.59 3.35
C ASN A 217 21.50 2.90 2.96
N TYR A 218 20.54 2.21 3.58
CA TYR A 218 19.12 2.45 3.30
C TYR A 218 18.69 3.88 3.69
N ARG A 219 19.18 4.38 4.82
CA ARG A 219 18.95 5.78 5.25
C ARG A 219 19.58 6.78 4.29
N ALA A 220 20.81 6.53 3.86
CA ALA A 220 21.50 7.38 2.90
C ALA A 220 20.78 7.40 1.54
N GLN A 221 20.25 6.26 1.09
CA GLN A 221 19.46 6.19 -0.15
C GLN A 221 18.16 6.97 -0.04
N ILE A 222 17.43 6.85 1.08
CA ILE A 222 16.24 7.69 1.32
C ILE A 222 16.60 9.16 1.32
N ALA A 223 17.65 9.56 2.04
CA ALA A 223 18.07 10.96 2.11
C ALA A 223 18.43 11.53 0.73
N ARG A 224 19.06 10.72 -0.15
CA ARG A 224 19.34 11.12 -1.55
C ARG A 224 18.05 11.31 -2.34
N MET A 225 17.10 10.39 -2.23
CA MET A 225 15.82 10.50 -2.93
C MET A 225 14.99 11.68 -2.45
N ASP A 226 14.99 11.95 -1.14
CA ASP A 226 14.30 13.10 -0.56
C ASP A 226 14.97 14.41 -0.97
N ALA A 227 16.31 14.43 -1.08
CA ALA A 227 17.05 15.59 -1.59
C ALA A 227 16.80 15.82 -3.09
N GLU A 228 16.72 14.75 -3.90
CA GLU A 228 16.34 14.83 -5.32
C GLU A 228 14.92 15.35 -5.50
N GLU A 229 13.97 14.90 -4.67
CA GLU A 229 12.59 15.41 -4.66
C GLU A 229 12.54 16.89 -4.26
N ALA A 230 13.26 17.29 -3.22
CA ALA A 230 13.35 18.68 -2.79
C ALA A 230 14.01 19.58 -3.85
N ALA A 231 15.05 19.08 -4.54
CA ALA A 231 15.68 19.79 -5.65
C ALA A 231 14.74 19.92 -6.86
N ALA A 232 13.94 18.89 -7.16
CA ALA A 232 12.92 18.95 -8.21
C ALA A 232 11.78 19.92 -7.85
N GLU A 233 11.35 19.98 -6.58
CA GLU A 233 10.37 20.94 -6.09
C GLU A 233 10.90 22.38 -6.17
N ALA A 234 12.16 22.61 -5.77
CA ALA A 234 12.81 23.91 -5.91
C ALA A 234 12.98 24.34 -7.39
N ALA A 235 13.32 23.40 -8.28
CA ALA A 235 13.40 23.66 -9.72
C ALA A 235 12.02 23.98 -10.32
N ALA A 236 10.96 23.26 -9.91
CA ALA A 236 9.59 23.55 -10.36
C ALA A 236 9.10 24.93 -9.87
N ALA A 237 9.44 25.30 -8.63
CA ALA A 237 9.14 26.63 -8.10
C ALA A 237 9.85 27.74 -8.88
N ALA A 238 11.13 27.54 -9.25
CA ALA A 238 11.88 28.51 -10.05
C ALA A 238 11.35 28.69 -11.49
N VAL A 239 10.78 27.63 -12.09
CA VAL A 239 10.15 27.72 -13.43
C VAL A 239 8.80 28.46 -13.36
N SER A 240 8.06 28.32 -12.26
CA SER A 240 6.80 29.05 -12.05
C SER A 240 7.00 30.56 -11.86
N ASP A 241 8.13 30.98 -11.30
CA ASP A 241 8.42 32.40 -10.99
C ASP A 241 8.85 33.21 -12.24
N TYR A 242 9.16 32.53 -13.35
CA TYR A 242 9.64 33.15 -14.58
C TYR A 242 8.53 33.41 -15.62
N ASP A 243 7.31 32.92 -15.42
CA ASP A 243 6.19 33.03 -16.37
C ASP A 243 5.31 34.27 -16.14
N GLU A 244 5.52 35.01 -15.03
CA GLU A 244 4.68 36.17 -14.64
C GLU A 244 5.35 37.54 -14.92
N SER A 245 6.44 37.56 -15.69
CA SER A 245 7.19 38.79 -16.00
C SER A 245 7.36 39.09 -17.49
N SER A 246 6.55 38.48 -18.38
CA SER A 246 6.62 38.73 -19.84
C SER A 246 5.38 39.40 -20.49
N GLU A 247 4.46 39.92 -19.69
CA GLU A 247 3.24 40.63 -20.18
C GLU A 247 3.22 42.10 -19.75
N ASP A 248 4.26 42.87 -20.04
CA ASP A 248 4.16 44.34 -20.01
C ASP A 248 5.27 44.92 -20.91
N ASP A 249 4.99 45.09 -22.20
CA ASP A 249 5.68 46.04 -23.08
C ASP A 249 5.03 45.97 -24.48
N GLY A 250 4.05 46.84 -24.71
CA GLY A 250 3.41 46.91 -26.03
C GLY A 250 2.30 47.93 -26.26
N GLU A 251 2.19 49.00 -25.46
CA GLU A 251 1.36 50.16 -25.81
C GLU A 251 2.19 51.45 -25.72
N GLU A 252 2.92 51.77 -26.79
CA GLU A 252 3.21 53.18 -27.12
C GLU A 252 3.62 53.33 -28.59
N SER A 253 2.71 53.82 -29.42
CA SER A 253 3.02 54.84 -30.44
C SER A 253 1.74 55.39 -31.06
N GLU A 254 1.55 56.69 -30.84
CA GLU A 254 0.62 57.62 -31.49
C GLU A 254 0.86 57.76 -33.01
#